data_AF-A0A7X7BSL1-F1
#
_entry.id   AF-A0A7X7BSL1-F1
#
_cell.length_a   1.000
_cell.length_b   1.000
_cell.length_c   1.000
_cell.angle_alpha   90.00
_cell.angle_beta   90.00
_cell.angle_gamma   90.00
#
_symmetry.space_group_name_H-M   'P 1'
#
loop_
_entity.id
_entity.type
_entity.pdbx_description
1 polymer ?
#
loop_
_entity_poly.entity_id
_entity_poly.type
_entity_poly.pdbx_seq_one_letter_code
_entity_poly.pdbx_strand_id
1 'polypeptide(L)'
;MSMHDPISDMLTRIRNAQAAEKVVVSIPFSKMKESIAQVLLDEGYIEDFKVEGDKPATKALVVKLKYYLNKPVIEMIERVSKPSLRIYRDKNSLPSVLGGLGIAIVSTSHGVMTDHKARSLSLGGEVVCVVA
;
A
#
# COMPACT_ATOMS: atom_id res chain seq x y z
N MET A 1 23.69 3.45 -3.31
CA MET A 1 22.92 2.82 -2.22
C MET A 1 22.10 1.69 -2.81
N SER A 2 22.18 0.50 -2.21
CA SER A 2 21.43 -0.68 -2.67
C SER A 2 19.98 -0.61 -2.19
N MET A 3 19.02 -0.81 -3.09
CA MET A 3 17.58 -0.77 -2.79
C MET A 3 17.08 -2.17 -2.43
N HIS A 4 16.96 -2.46 -1.13
CA HIS A 4 16.61 -3.80 -0.64
C HIS A 4 15.10 -4.02 -0.38
N ASP A 5 14.33 -2.95 -0.08
CA ASP A 5 12.87 -3.03 0.06
C ASP A 5 12.15 -1.99 -0.81
N PRO A 6 11.76 -2.36 -2.05
CA PRO A 6 11.03 -1.46 -2.93
C PRO A 6 9.65 -1.05 -2.43
N ILE A 7 9.00 -1.87 -1.59
CA ILE A 7 7.68 -1.56 -1.05
C ILE A 7 7.83 -0.50 0.04
N SER A 8 8.80 -0.66 0.95
CA SER A 8 9.09 0.37 1.96
C SER A 8 9.44 1.73 1.32
N ASP A 9 10.14 1.75 0.18
CA ASP A 9 10.39 2.98 -0.58
C ASP A 9 9.08 3.60 -1.12
N MET A 10 8.17 2.80 -1.68
CA MET A 10 6.85 3.28 -2.12
C MET A 10 6.08 3.96 -0.97
N LEU A 11 5.95 3.29 0.18
CA LEU A 11 5.21 3.82 1.33
C LEU A 11 5.86 5.10 1.88
N THR A 12 7.19 5.13 1.90
CA THR A 12 7.95 6.31 2.35
C THR A 12 7.79 7.49 1.39
N ARG A 13 7.78 7.25 0.08
CA ARG A 13 7.51 8.30 -0.93
C ARG A 13 6.12 8.88 -0.77
N ILE A 14 5.11 8.05 -0.53
CA ILE A 14 3.73 8.49 -0.27
C ILE A 14 3.69 9.38 0.99
N ARG A 15 4.23 8.89 2.12
CA ARG A 15 4.27 9.63 3.38
C ARG A 15 4.98 10.98 3.25
N ASN A 16 6.14 11.00 2.59
CA ASN A 16 6.92 12.22 2.39
C ASN A 16 6.23 13.20 1.42
N ALA A 17 5.55 12.68 0.39
CA ALA A 17 4.78 13.51 -0.53
C ALA A 17 3.58 14.15 0.17
N GLN A 18 2.91 13.44 1.07
CA GLN A 18 1.84 13.99 1.91
C GLN A 18 2.35 15.05 2.88
N ALA A 19 3.46 14.80 3.55
CA ALA A 19 4.09 15.78 4.45
C ALA A 19 4.55 17.06 3.72
N ALA A 20 4.83 16.95 2.42
CA ALA A 20 5.18 18.07 1.55
C ALA A 20 3.98 18.61 0.75
N GLU A 21 2.74 18.22 1.09
CA GLU A 21 1.48 18.67 0.47
C GLU A 21 1.45 18.52 -1.07
N LYS A 22 2.13 17.49 -1.59
CA LYS A 22 2.17 17.22 -3.02
C LYS A 22 0.87 16.58 -3.49
N VAL A 23 0.37 17.02 -4.64
CA VAL A 23 -0.82 16.41 -5.28
C VAL A 23 -0.49 15.03 -5.87
N VAL A 24 0.74 14.86 -6.37
CA VAL A 24 1.14 13.66 -7.11
C VAL A 24 2.53 13.18 -6.66
N VAL A 25 2.72 11.87 -6.61
CA VAL A 25 4.01 11.23 -6.35
C VAL A 25 4.35 10.21 -7.43
N SER A 26 5.59 10.24 -7.91
CA SER A 26 6.12 9.28 -8.90
C SER A 26 7.02 8.25 -8.22
N ILE A 27 6.74 6.98 -8.47
CA ILE A 27 7.34 5.82 -7.82
C ILE A 27 7.80 4.84 -8.91
N PRO A 28 9.00 4.23 -8.82
CA PRO A 28 9.41 3.19 -9.77
C PRO A 28 8.41 2.03 -9.78
N PHE A 29 7.97 1.61 -10.96
CA PHE A 29 6.89 0.63 -11.11
C PHE A 29 7.28 -0.78 -10.64
N SER A 30 6.30 -1.49 -10.08
CA SER A 30 6.29 -2.96 -10.01
C SER A 30 4.84 -3.44 -9.93
N LYS A 31 4.57 -4.68 -10.36
CA LYS A 31 3.22 -5.27 -10.27
C LYS A 31 2.68 -5.31 -8.84
N MET A 32 3.57 -5.55 -7.86
CA MET A 32 3.20 -5.54 -6.45
C MET A 32 2.81 -4.15 -5.97
N LYS A 33 3.54 -3.09 -6.38
CA LYS A 33 3.21 -1.70 -6.04
C LYS A 33 1.90 -1.25 -6.68
N GLU A 34 1.66 -1.67 -7.93
CA GLU A 34 0.38 -1.46 -8.62
C GLU A 34 -0.77 -2.13 -7.88
N SER A 35 -0.60 -3.38 -7.44
CA SER A 35 -1.63 -4.10 -6.67
C SER A 35 -1.92 -3.41 -5.32
N ILE A 36 -0.90 -2.89 -4.64
CA ILE A 36 -1.07 -2.10 -3.41
C ILE A 36 -1.81 -0.79 -3.72
N ALA A 37 -1.44 -0.09 -4.79
CA ALA A 37 -2.12 1.15 -5.19
C ALA A 37 -3.58 0.90 -5.57
N GLN A 38 -3.91 -0.22 -6.22
CA GLN A 38 -5.29 -0.60 -6.50
C GLN A 38 -6.09 -0.76 -5.21
N VAL A 39 -5.56 -1.46 -4.20
CA VAL A 39 -6.25 -1.61 -2.91
C VAL A 39 -6.43 -0.25 -2.23
N LEU A 40 -5.44 0.64 -2.27
CA LEU A 40 -5.56 1.99 -1.73
C LEU A 40 -6.62 2.83 -2.45
N LEU A 41 -6.79 2.65 -3.77
CA LEU A 41 -7.80 3.32 -4.57
C LEU A 41 -9.20 2.79 -4.23
N ASP A 42 -9.37 1.47 -4.20
CA ASP A 42 -10.64 0.81 -3.92
C ASP A 42 -11.18 1.18 -2.53
N GLU A 43 -10.29 1.32 -1.55
CA GLU A 43 -10.61 1.74 -0.16
C GLU A 43 -10.68 3.28 -0.01
N GLY A 44 -10.40 4.03 -1.08
CA GLY A 44 -10.60 5.49 -1.14
C GLY A 44 -9.53 6.34 -0.44
N TYR A 45 -8.35 5.78 -0.15
CA TYR A 45 -7.20 6.47 0.46
C TYR A 45 -6.45 7.37 -0.52
N ILE A 46 -6.43 7.00 -1.81
CA ILE A 46 -5.88 7.81 -2.90
C ILE A 46 -6.98 8.21 -3.89
N GLU A 47 -6.73 9.23 -4.70
CA GLU A 47 -7.70 9.66 -5.71
C GLU A 47 -7.64 8.81 -6.98
N ASP A 48 -6.42 8.51 -7.43
CA ASP A 48 -6.19 7.75 -8.66
C ASP A 48 -4.71 7.31 -8.74
N PHE A 49 -4.40 6.39 -9.65
CA PHE A 49 -3.03 6.12 -10.06
C PHE A 49 -2.95 5.80 -11.55
N LYS A 50 -1.80 6.09 -12.17
CA LYS A 50 -1.51 5.72 -13.55
C LYS A 50 -0.12 5.12 -13.66
N VAL A 51 0.04 4.25 -14.65
CA VAL A 51 1.36 3.71 -15.01
C VAL A 51 1.85 4.43 -16.26
N GLU A 52 3.01 5.06 -16.15
CA GLU A 52 3.63 5.80 -17.25
C GLU A 52 4.96 5.17 -17.65
N GLY A 53 5.31 5.31 -18.94
CA GLY A 53 6.57 4.86 -19.50
C GLY A 53 6.48 3.49 -20.20
N ASP A 54 7.15 3.39 -21.36
CA ASP A 54 7.07 2.21 -22.23
C ASP A 54 8.13 1.15 -21.91
N LYS A 55 9.30 1.58 -21.41
CA LYS A 55 10.41 0.68 -21.11
C LYS A 55 10.33 0.19 -19.66
N PRO A 56 10.61 -1.09 -19.38
CA PRO A 56 10.61 -1.63 -18.01
C PRO A 56 11.48 -0.83 -17.04
N ALA A 57 12.63 -0.32 -17.51
CA ALA A 57 13.56 0.45 -16.69
C ALA A 57 13.09 1.88 -16.36
N THR A 58 12.20 2.46 -17.17
CA THR A 58 11.67 3.83 -16.99
C THR A 58 10.21 3.85 -16.55
N LYS A 59 9.61 2.67 -16.34
CA LYS A 59 8.20 2.56 -15.99
C LYS A 59 7.98 3.10 -14.58
N ALA A 60 7.03 4.01 -14.44
CA ALA A 60 6.70 4.69 -13.19
C ALA A 60 5.22 4.51 -12.85
N LEU A 61 4.95 4.33 -11.57
CA LEU A 61 3.63 4.40 -10.97
C LEU A 61 3.45 5.82 -10.42
N VAL A 62 2.53 6.56 -11.02
CA VAL A 62 2.21 7.94 -10.64
C VAL A 62 0.91 7.91 -9.84
N VAL A 63 0.99 8.23 -8.56
CA VAL A 63 -0.13 8.16 -7.62
C VAL A 63 -0.61 9.57 -7.30
N LYS A 64 -1.92 9.81 -7.43
CA LYS A 64 -2.58 11.06 -7.05
C LYS A 64 -3.09 10.96 -5.61
N LEU A 65 -2.53 11.79 -4.74
CA LEU A 65 -2.81 11.78 -3.31
C LEU A 65 -4.12 12.52 -3.02
N LYS A 66 -4.84 12.04 -2.00
CA LYS A 66 -6.12 12.60 -1.58
C LYS A 66 -5.96 13.43 -0.32
N TYR A 67 -6.62 14.58 -0.30
CA TYR A 67 -6.65 15.49 0.84
C TYR A 67 -8.09 15.89 1.15
N TYR A 68 -8.43 15.99 2.43
CA TYR A 68 -9.73 16.45 2.91
C TYR A 68 -9.53 17.59 3.91
N LEU A 69 -10.17 18.74 3.67
CA LEU A 69 -10.01 19.94 4.51
C LEU A 69 -8.53 20.31 4.75
N ASN A 70 -7.71 20.25 3.69
CA ASN A 70 -6.26 20.47 3.72
C ASN A 70 -5.46 19.51 4.61
N LYS A 71 -6.04 18.37 5.00
CA LYS A 71 -5.33 17.29 5.69
C LYS A 71 -5.17 16.08 4.77
N PRO A 72 -4.03 15.37 4.82
CA PRO A 72 -3.86 14.12 4.09
C PRO A 72 -4.89 13.09 4.56
N VAL A 73 -5.48 12.34 3.62
CA VAL A 73 -6.45 11.28 3.96
C VAL A 73 -5.77 10.07 4.61
N ILE A 74 -4.55 9.72 4.18
CA ILE A 74 -3.74 8.70 4.86
C ILE A 74 -3.04 9.39 6.03
N GLU A 75 -3.39 9.03 7.26
CA GLU A 75 -2.76 9.50 8.50
C GLU A 75 -1.51 8.67 8.83
N MET A 76 -1.57 7.36 8.59
CA MET A 76 -0.56 6.39 8.91
C MET A 76 -0.40 5.38 7.79
N ILE A 77 0.84 5.12 7.38
CA ILE A 77 1.15 4.05 6.43
C ILE A 77 2.47 3.39 6.81
N GLU A 78 2.45 2.10 7.13
CA GLU A 78 3.60 1.42 7.71
C GLU A 78 3.87 0.03 7.12
N ARG A 79 5.15 -0.25 6.83
CA ARG A 79 5.61 -1.56 6.37
C ARG A 79 5.68 -2.53 7.54
N VAL A 80 4.83 -3.56 7.52
CA VAL A 80 4.79 -4.59 8.56
C VAL A 80 5.75 -5.73 8.24
N SER A 81 5.50 -6.47 7.17
CA SER A 81 6.40 -7.53 6.72
C SER A 81 7.61 -6.93 5.99
N LYS A 82 8.83 -7.16 6.48
CA LYS A 82 10.07 -6.62 5.90
C LYS A 82 10.92 -7.75 5.31
N PRO A 83 11.84 -7.50 4.37
CA PRO A 83 12.73 -8.54 3.87
C PRO A 83 13.54 -9.24 4.97
N SER A 84 13.88 -8.53 6.04
CA SER A 84 14.57 -9.08 7.22
C SER A 84 13.69 -9.97 8.10
N LEU A 85 12.37 -9.74 8.11
CA LEU A 85 11.41 -10.52 8.89
C LEU A 85 10.04 -10.49 8.21
N ARG A 86 9.68 -11.63 7.61
CA ARG A 86 8.38 -11.79 6.95
C ARG A 86 7.30 -12.13 7.97
N ILE A 87 6.17 -11.42 7.88
CA ILE A 87 5.05 -11.58 8.80
C ILE A 87 3.89 -12.23 8.06
N TYR A 88 3.61 -13.49 8.37
CA TYR A 88 2.46 -14.25 7.86
C TYR A 88 1.45 -14.48 8.97
N ARG A 89 0.17 -14.43 8.62
CA ARG A 89 -0.95 -14.66 9.53
C ARG A 89 -2.03 -15.51 8.88
N ASP A 90 -2.65 -16.35 9.68
CA ASP A 90 -3.82 -17.13 9.28
C ASP A 90 -5.05 -16.24 9.21
N LYS A 91 -6.11 -16.72 8.54
CA LYS A 91 -7.38 -16.00 8.39
C LYS A 91 -7.95 -15.46 9.71
N ASN A 92 -7.80 -16.19 10.81
CA ASN A 92 -8.32 -15.83 12.13
C ASN A 92 -7.39 -14.89 12.91
N SER A 93 -6.11 -14.80 12.51
CA SER A 93 -5.08 -14.00 13.19
C SER A 93 -4.61 -12.80 12.37
N LEU A 94 -5.34 -12.47 11.28
CA LEU A 94 -5.14 -11.22 10.55
C LEU A 94 -5.34 -10.03 11.51
N PRO A 95 -4.44 -9.04 11.51
CA PRO A 95 -4.52 -7.90 12.40
C PRO A 95 -5.73 -7.02 12.06
N SER A 96 -6.28 -6.33 13.06
CA SER A 96 -7.22 -5.23 12.87
C SER A 96 -6.49 -3.91 13.14
N VAL A 97 -6.65 -2.94 12.25
CA VAL A 97 -6.00 -1.63 12.36
C VAL A 97 -7.00 -0.63 12.91
N LEU A 98 -6.64 0.09 13.99
CA LEU A 98 -7.51 1.06 14.68
C LEU A 98 -8.94 0.52 14.98
N GLY A 99 -9.05 -0.74 15.41
CA GLY A 99 -10.35 -1.35 15.71
C GLY A 99 -11.26 -1.56 14.50
N GLY A 100 -10.70 -1.57 13.28
CA GLY A 100 -11.43 -1.76 12.01
C GLY A 100 -11.69 -0.46 11.24
N LEU A 101 -11.18 0.67 11.72
CA LEU A 101 -11.23 1.94 10.99
C LEU A 101 -10.11 2.06 9.95
N GLY A 102 -8.99 1.39 10.17
CA GLY A 102 -7.91 1.26 9.19
C GLY A 102 -7.94 -0.10 8.51
N ILE A 103 -7.07 -0.28 7.52
CA ILE A 103 -6.94 -1.54 6.77
C ILE A 103 -5.55 -2.13 6.94
N ALA A 104 -5.47 -3.46 6.92
CA ALA A 104 -4.23 -4.16 6.67
C ALA A 104 -4.25 -4.72 5.24
N ILE A 105 -3.22 -4.39 4.45
CA ILE A 105 -3.05 -4.95 3.11
C ILE A 105 -2.33 -6.29 3.24
N VAL A 106 -2.94 -7.34 2.70
CA VAL A 106 -2.51 -8.73 2.83
C VAL A 106 -2.27 -9.32 1.45
N SER A 107 -1.12 -9.98 1.28
CA SER A 107 -0.83 -10.79 0.10
C SER A 107 -1.26 -12.23 0.36
N THR A 108 -2.30 -12.68 -0.33
CA THR A 108 -2.87 -14.03 -0.21
C THR A 108 -2.58 -14.85 -1.47
N SER A 109 -2.99 -16.13 -1.47
CA SER A 109 -2.95 -16.98 -2.67
C SER A 109 -3.84 -16.48 -3.82
N HIS A 110 -4.82 -15.62 -3.54
CA HIS A 110 -5.74 -15.05 -4.52
C HIS A 110 -5.40 -13.60 -4.89
N GLY A 111 -4.19 -13.16 -4.57
CA GLY A 111 -3.71 -11.80 -4.82
C GLY A 111 -3.68 -10.91 -3.59
N VAL A 112 -3.42 -9.63 -3.82
CA VAL A 112 -3.32 -8.60 -2.78
C VAL A 112 -4.70 -8.00 -2.51
N MET A 113 -5.09 -7.94 -1.25
CA MET A 113 -6.40 -7.43 -0.83
C MET A 113 -6.36 -6.91 0.61
N THR A 114 -7.46 -6.34 1.10
CA THR A 114 -7.61 -5.94 2.50
C THR A 114 -7.82 -7.14 3.43
N ASP A 115 -7.53 -6.96 4.71
CA ASP A 115 -7.77 -7.95 5.75
C ASP A 115 -9.25 -8.31 5.87
N HIS A 116 -10.16 -7.34 5.71
CA HIS A 116 -11.60 -7.59 5.68
C HIS A 116 -11.99 -8.53 4.54
N LYS A 117 -11.50 -8.28 3.32
CA LYS A 117 -11.75 -9.16 2.17
C LYS A 117 -11.10 -10.53 2.36
N ALA A 118 -9.88 -10.60 2.87
CA ALA A 118 -9.21 -11.86 3.17
C ALA A 118 -9.97 -12.69 4.22
N ARG A 119 -10.47 -12.07 5.31
CA ARG A 119 -11.34 -12.74 6.30
C ARG A 119 -12.61 -13.27 5.67
N SER A 120 -13.28 -12.48 4.82
CA SER A 120 -14.52 -12.89 4.15
C SER A 120 -14.33 -14.13 3.25
N LEU A 121 -13.16 -14.24 2.61
CA LEU A 121 -12.78 -15.37 1.78
C LEU A 121 -12.13 -16.51 2.58
N SER A 122 -12.02 -16.39 3.90
CA SER A 122 -11.32 -17.35 4.76
C SER A 122 -9.86 -17.59 4.36
N LEU A 123 -9.16 -16.56 3.89
CA LEU A 123 -7.76 -16.61 3.47
C LEU A 123 -6.83 -15.95 4.49
N GLY A 124 -5.66 -16.56 4.71
CA GLY A 124 -4.52 -15.95 5.37
C GLY A 124 -3.50 -15.43 4.36
N GLY A 125 -2.39 -14.86 4.84
CA GLY A 125 -1.33 -14.36 3.95
C GLY A 125 -0.23 -13.57 4.64
N GLU A 126 0.62 -12.96 3.82
CA GLU A 126 1.65 -12.02 4.28
C GLU A 126 1.00 -10.66 4.60
N VAL A 127 1.21 -10.14 5.80
CA VAL A 127 0.76 -8.80 6.18
C VAL A 127 1.75 -7.77 5.63
N VAL A 128 1.42 -7.18 4.48
CA VAL A 128 2.31 -6.32 3.70
C VAL A 128 2.51 -4.99 4.43
N CYS A 129 1.43 -4.28 4.70
CA CYS A 129 1.45 -2.98 5.34
C CYS A 129 0.11 -2.70 6.02
N VAL A 130 0.12 -1.75 6.94
CA VAL A 130 -1.08 -1.20 7.57
C VAL A 130 -1.26 0.25 7.13
N VAL A 131 -2.51 0.64 6.99
CA VAL A 131 -2.92 1.97 6.53
C VAL A 131 -4.07 2.45 7.42
N ALA A 132 -3.99 3.70 7.85
CA ALA A 132 -5.05 4.42 8.53
C ALA A 132 -5.04 5.89 8.13
#